data_AF-A0A397DVA4-F1
#
_entry.id   AF-A0A397DVA4-F1
#
_cell.length_a   1.000
_cell.length_b   1.000
_cell.length_c   1.000
_cell.angle_alpha   90.00
_cell.angle_beta   90.00
_cell.angle_gamma   90.00
#
_symmetry.space_group_name_H-M   'P 1'
#
loop_
_entity.id
_entity.type
_entity.pdbx_description
1 polymer ?
#
loop_
_entity_poly.entity_id
_entity_poly.type
_entity_poly.pdbx_seq_one_letter_code
_entity_poly.pdbx_strand_id
1 'polypeptide(L)'
;MYTRFDTITEKRGLYKVEIIGDAYFVVGGCPLVTNVDALAILQAGMDMLATLPMLRRNSGNPNLNIRIGVHSGPVVAGVVGIKDPR
;
A
#
# COMPACT_ATOMS: atom_id res chain seq x y z
N MET A 1 12.34 -1.64 3.21
CA MET A 1 11.22 -0.68 3.08
C MET A 1 9.91 -1.43 2.88
N TYR A 2 9.75 -2.15 1.76
CA TYR A 2 8.50 -2.85 1.44
C TYR A 2 8.03 -3.87 2.48
N THR A 3 8.92 -4.64 3.11
CA THR A 3 8.55 -5.54 4.22
C THR A 3 7.80 -4.84 5.35
N ARG A 4 8.15 -3.57 5.65
CA ARG A 4 7.46 -2.80 6.69
C ARG A 4 6.09 -2.31 6.22
N PHE A 5 5.97 -1.96 4.94
CA PHE A 5 4.70 -1.58 4.33
C PHE A 5 3.75 -2.77 4.23
N ASP A 6 4.28 -3.97 3.96
CA ASP A 6 3.54 -5.23 4.02
C ASP A 6 2.94 -5.43 5.42
N THR A 7 3.75 -5.29 6.48
CA THR A 7 3.24 -5.41 7.86
C THR A 7 2.15 -4.39 8.20
N ILE A 8 2.29 -3.14 7.73
CA ILE A 8 1.28 -2.09 7.96
C ILE A 8 -0.03 -2.43 7.23
N THR A 9 0.09 -2.89 5.99
CA THR A 9 -1.03 -3.25 5.11
C THR A 9 -1.80 -4.44 5.69
N GLU A 10 -1.10 -5.50 6.07
CA GLU A 10 -1.68 -6.70 6.69
C GLU A 10 -2.38 -6.38 8.03
N LYS A 11 -1.75 -5.60 8.91
CA LYS A 11 -2.33 -5.19 10.20
C LYS A 11 -3.67 -4.46 10.03
N ARG A 12 -3.87 -3.79 8.89
CA ARG A 12 -5.05 -2.99 8.58
C ARG A 12 -6.07 -3.71 7.73
N GLY A 13 -5.85 -4.99 7.40
CA GLY A 13 -6.75 -5.79 6.56
C GLY A 13 -6.84 -5.26 5.13
N LEU A 14 -5.79 -4.59 4.65
CA LEU A 14 -5.72 -4.07 3.29
C LEU A 14 -5.06 -5.10 2.36
N TYR A 15 -5.35 -5.00 1.07
CA TYR A 15 -4.78 -5.90 0.06
C TYR A 15 -3.68 -5.19 -0.72
N LYS A 16 -2.46 -5.75 -0.67
CA LYS A 16 -1.37 -5.32 -1.56
C LYS A 16 -1.66 -5.85 -2.96
N VAL A 17 -1.84 -4.95 -3.92
CA VAL A 17 -2.06 -5.30 -5.32
C VAL A 17 -0.73 -5.71 -5.95
N GLU A 18 0.22 -4.78 -6.03
CA GLU A 18 1.53 -5.03 -6.63
C GLU A 18 2.53 -3.91 -6.31
N ILE A 19 3.74 -4.05 -6.84
CA ILE A 19 4.78 -3.01 -6.84
C ILE A 19 5.06 -2.63 -8.29
N ILE A 20 4.84 -1.36 -8.64
CA ILE A 20 5.06 -0.82 -9.99
C ILE A 20 6.27 0.11 -9.93
N GLY A 21 7.45 -0.39 -10.31
CA GLY A 21 8.69 0.36 -10.15
C GLY A 21 9.00 0.63 -8.67
N ASP A 22 8.92 1.89 -8.26
CA ASP A 22 9.06 2.32 -6.87
C ASP A 22 7.72 2.58 -6.15
N ALA A 23 6.59 2.40 -6.86
CA ALA A 23 5.26 2.60 -6.30
C ALA A 23 4.75 1.32 -5.61
N TYR A 24 4.28 1.47 -4.38
CA TYR A 24 3.65 0.41 -3.60
C TYR A 24 2.14 0.58 -3.66
N PHE A 25 1.43 -0.35 -4.32
CA PHE A 25 0.01 -0.20 -4.61
C PHE A 25 -0.87 -1.09 -3.71
N VAL A 26 -1.84 -0.47 -3.07
CA VAL A 26 -2.70 -1.08 -2.04
C VAL A 26 -4.14 -0.66 -2.28
N VAL A 27 -5.06 -1.59 -2.05
CA VAL A 27 -6.49 -1.37 -2.12
C VAL A 27 -7.17 -1.80 -0.82
N GLY A 28 -8.20 -1.07 -0.44
CA GLY A 28 -9.13 -1.44 0.63
C GLY A 28 -10.49 -1.79 0.01
N GLY A 29 -11.29 -2.60 0.69
CA GLY A 29 -12.61 -3.00 0.18
C GLY A 29 -12.56 -4.05 -0.95
N CYS A 30 -11.38 -4.56 -1.28
CA CYS A 30 -11.14 -5.64 -2.24
C CYS A 30 -10.05 -6.57 -1.69
N PRO A 31 -10.18 -7.90 -1.79
CA PRO A 31 -11.32 -8.64 -2.35
C PRO A 31 -12.54 -8.67 -1.42
N LEU A 32 -12.35 -8.35 -0.13
CA LEU A 32 -13.42 -8.31 0.85
C LEU A 32 -13.95 -6.89 0.99
N VAL A 33 -15.23 -6.70 0.66
CA VAL A 33 -15.92 -5.42 0.79
C VAL A 33 -16.05 -5.05 2.26
N THR A 34 -15.78 -3.79 2.57
CA THR A 34 -15.90 -3.23 3.92
C THR A 34 -16.28 -1.75 3.85
N ASN A 35 -16.90 -1.23 4.92
CA ASN A 35 -17.32 0.17 5.01
C ASN A 35 -16.27 1.07 5.70
N VAL A 36 -15.13 0.50 6.08
CA VAL A 36 -14.04 1.21 6.79
C VAL A 36 -12.72 1.23 6.02
N ASP A 37 -12.75 0.81 4.75
CA ASP A 37 -11.59 0.75 3.85
C ASP A 37 -10.92 2.11 3.66
N ALA A 38 -11.69 3.18 3.46
CA ALA A 38 -11.15 4.52 3.30
C ALA A 38 -10.36 4.97 4.54
N LEU A 39 -10.89 4.69 5.74
CA LEU A 39 -10.20 4.98 7.00
C LEU A 39 -8.94 4.13 7.15
N ALA A 40 -9.02 2.84 6.84
CA ALA A 40 -7.88 1.93 6.91
C ALA A 40 -6.75 2.36 5.96
N ILE A 41 -7.06 2.76 4.73
CA ILE A 41 -6.11 3.28 3.73
C ILE A 41 -5.42 4.55 4.22
N LEU A 42 -6.19 5.53 4.71
CA LEU A 42 -5.62 6.79 5.21
C LEU A 42 -4.69 6.54 6.40
N GLN A 43 -5.11 5.70 7.35
CA GLN A 43 -4.29 5.35 8.49
C GLN A 43 -3.03 4.55 8.09
N ALA A 44 -3.11 3.68 7.09
CA ALA A 44 -1.94 2.99 6.53
C ALA A 44 -0.95 3.98 5.93
N GLY A 45 -1.43 4.95 5.15
CA GLY A 45 -0.58 5.99 4.57
C GLY A 45 0.13 6.82 5.64
N MET A 46 -0.57 7.20 6.72
CA MET A 46 0.03 7.90 7.86
C MET A 46 1.10 7.05 8.56
N ASP A 47 0.85 5.76 8.78
CA ASP A 47 1.84 4.86 9.37
C ASP A 47 3.07 4.71 8.47
N MET A 48 2.88 4.62 7.14
CA MET A 48 3.98 4.55 6.18
C MET A 48 4.84 5.81 6.23
N LEU A 49 4.22 7.00 6.28
CA LEU A 49 4.94 8.27 6.47
C LEU A 49 5.71 8.30 7.79
N ALA A 50 5.12 7.79 8.88
CA ALA A 50 5.79 7.71 10.18
C ALA A 50 7.03 6.79 10.17
N THR A 51 7.16 5.88 9.21
CA THR A 51 8.37 5.06 9.06
C THR A 51 9.53 5.78 8.38
N LEU A 52 9.31 6.95 7.75
CA LEU A 52 10.30 7.64 6.92
C LEU A 52 11.62 7.96 7.66
N PRO A 53 11.62 8.42 8.94
CA PRO A 53 12.87 8.67 9.67
C PRO A 53 13.73 7.41 9.82
N MET A 54 13.10 6.27 10.10
CA MET A 54 13.79 4.98 10.19
C MET A 54 14.29 4.52 8.82
N LEU A 55 13.49 4.68 7.76
CA LEU A 55 13.90 4.32 6.41
C LEU A 55 15.10 5.15 5.93
N ARG A 56 15.14 6.44 6.22
CA ARG A 56 16.30 7.32 5.95
C ARG A 56 17.56 6.83 6.67
N ARG A 57 17.43 6.47 7.96
CA ARG A 57 18.56 5.90 8.74
C ARG A 57 19.06 4.59 8.15
N ASN A 58 18.15 3.64 7.90
CA ASN A 58 18.53 2.30 7.41
C ASN A 58 19.11 2.31 5.99
N SER A 59 18.70 3.26 5.16
CA SER A 59 19.22 3.41 3.78
C SER A 59 20.49 4.27 3.71
N GLY A 60 20.84 5.00 4.77
CA GLY A 60 21.89 6.02 4.73
C GLY A 60 21.56 7.23 3.85
N ASN A 61 20.33 7.33 3.33
CA ASN A 61 19.90 8.42 2.47
C ASN A 61 18.99 9.40 3.23
N PRO A 62 19.49 10.55 3.68
CA PRO A 62 18.69 11.54 4.40
C PRO A 62 17.60 12.20 3.54
N ASN A 63 17.75 12.14 2.21
CA ASN A 63 16.84 12.75 1.24
C ASN A 63 15.76 11.80 0.74
N LEU A 64 15.69 10.57 1.28
CA LEU A 64 14.61 9.64 0.94
C LEU A 64 13.27 10.28 1.33
N ASN A 65 12.39 10.41 0.34
CA ASN A 65 11.05 10.96 0.46
C ASN A 65 10.06 10.02 -0.22
N ILE A 66 8.84 9.99 0.30
CA ILE A 66 7.72 9.26 -0.29
C ILE A 66 6.56 10.22 -0.50
N ARG A 67 5.73 9.92 -1.50
CA ARG A 67 4.46 10.62 -1.75
C ARG A 67 3.34 9.60 -1.69
N ILE A 68 2.20 9.99 -1.15
CA ILE A 68 1.04 9.13 -1.03
C ILE A 68 -0.14 9.86 -1.67
N GLY A 69 -0.77 9.21 -2.65
CA GLY A 69 -2.02 9.62 -3.25
C GLY A 69 -3.11 8.63 -2.88
N VAL A 70 -4.30 9.13 -2.57
CA VAL A 70 -5.46 8.31 -2.20
C VAL A 70 -6.68 8.78 -2.99
N HIS A 71 -7.48 7.84 -3.46
CA HIS A 71 -8.76 8.06 -4.13
C HIS A 71 -9.76 7.01 -3.64
N SER A 72 -11.04 7.38 -3.59
CA SER A 72 -12.15 6.47 -3.29
C SER A 72 -13.20 6.55 -4.39
N GLY A 73 -13.74 5.40 -4.77
CA GLY A 73 -14.70 5.29 -5.86
C GLY A 73 -14.91 3.84 -6.31
N PRO A 74 -15.81 3.62 -7.27
CA PRO A 74 -16.01 2.32 -7.88
C PRO A 74 -14.74 1.86 -8.61
N VAL A 75 -14.45 0.56 -8.55
CA VAL A 75 -13.31 -0.07 -9.22
C VAL A 75 -13.74 -1.34 -9.93
N VAL A 76 -12.96 -1.78 -10.91
CA VAL A 76 -13.12 -3.07 -11.58
C VAL A 76 -11.84 -3.87 -11.34
N ALA A 77 -12.00 -5.12 -10.89
CA ALA A 77 -10.91 -6.07 -10.71
C ALA A 77 -11.16 -7.32 -11.57
N GLY A 78 -10.10 -7.94 -12.04
CA GLY A 78 -10.15 -9.15 -12.85
C GLY A 78 -8.78 -9.83 -12.87
N VAL A 79 -8.76 -11.10 -13.28
CA VAL A 79 -7.52 -11.87 -13.43
C VAL A 79 -7.12 -11.87 -14.89
N VAL A 80 -5.85 -11.57 -15.17
CA VAL A 80 -5.29 -11.52 -16.52
C VAL A 80 -4.23 -12.61 -16.70
N GLY A 81 -4.33 -13.35 -17.80
CA GLY A 81 -3.35 -14.37 -18.19
C GLY A 81 -3.76 -15.80 -17.80
N ILE A 82 -3.53 -16.75 -18.71
CA ILE A 82 -3.86 -18.18 -18.50
C ILE A 82 -2.67 -18.95 -17.92
N LYS A 83 -1.43 -18.59 -18.31
CA LYS A 83 -0.21 -19.27 -17.86
C LYS A 83 0.32 -18.69 -16.54
N ASP A 84 0.24 -17.37 -16.38
CA ASP A 84 0.67 -16.65 -15.18
C ASP A 84 -0.43 -15.63 -14.80
N PRO A 85 -1.49 -16.07 -14.11
CA PRO A 85 -2.59 -15.19 -13.73
C PRO A 85 -2.12 -14.09 -12.76
N ARG A 86 -2.49 -12.85 -13.06
CA ARG A 86 -2.23 -11.65 -12.23
C ARG A 86 -3.51 -10.87 -12.02
#